data_AF-A0A954U7N0-F1
#
_entry.id   AF-A0A954U7N0-F1
#
_cell.length_a   1.000
_cell.length_b   1.000
_cell.length_c   1.000
_cell.angle_alpha   90.00
_cell.angle_beta   90.00
_cell.angle_gamma   90.00
#
_symmetry.space_group_name_H-M   'P 1'
#
loop_
_entity.id
_entity.type
_entity.pdbx_description
1 polymer ?
#
loop_
_entity_poly.entity_id
_entity_poly.type
_entity_poly.pdbx_seq_one_letter_code
_entity_poly.pdbx_strand_id
1 'polypeptide(L)'
;DHRLLQGHGAGQLADHPNLRSLNIEACKWSSDGMSEIAKLTGLEALGFAFVPITDEDLLRLQSLDGLRSLELFETNVTDDGVSALREKLPNCRITVPSR
;
A
#
# COMPACT_ATOMS: atom_id res chain seq x y z
N ASP A 1 3.99 8.31 -18.46
CA ASP A 1 5.17 7.43 -18.34
C ASP A 1 4.93 6.51 -17.15
N HIS A 2 4.16 5.44 -17.35
CA HIS A 2 3.76 4.49 -16.29
C HIS A 2 4.55 3.21 -16.51
N ARG A 3 5.73 3.11 -15.90
CA ARG A 3 6.57 1.93 -16.03
C ARG A 3 7.03 1.44 -14.67
N LEU A 4 6.66 0.17 -14.42
CA LEU A 4 7.47 -0.86 -13.76
C LEU A 4 7.37 -0.98 -12.23
N LEU A 5 6.36 -1.71 -11.76
CA LEU A 5 6.48 -2.57 -10.58
C LEU A 5 5.91 -3.97 -10.86
N GLN A 6 6.19 -4.54 -12.05
CA GLN A 6 5.84 -5.93 -12.35
C GLN A 6 6.75 -6.90 -11.57
N GLY A 7 6.34 -7.30 -10.37
CA GLY A 7 6.70 -8.57 -9.71
C GLY A 7 8.17 -8.86 -9.36
N HIS A 8 9.14 -8.13 -9.91
CA HIS A 8 10.59 -8.30 -9.67
C HIS A 8 11.21 -7.08 -8.98
N GLY A 9 10.45 -5.98 -8.83
CA GLY A 9 10.90 -4.76 -8.19
C GLY A 9 10.75 -4.75 -6.67
N ALA A 10 9.93 -5.62 -6.10
CA ALA A 10 9.64 -5.61 -4.66
C ALA A 10 10.91 -5.83 -3.80
N GLY A 11 11.80 -6.72 -4.23
CA GLY A 11 13.08 -6.95 -3.54
C GLY A 11 14.09 -5.80 -3.63
N GLN A 12 13.94 -4.89 -4.62
CA GLN A 12 14.77 -3.66 -4.71
C GLN A 12 14.21 -2.51 -3.88
N LEU A 13 12.94 -2.56 -3.46
CA LEU A 13 12.34 -1.52 -2.62
C LEU A 13 12.94 -1.54 -1.20
N ALA A 14 13.26 -2.72 -0.67
CA ALA A 14 13.87 -2.88 0.65
C ALA A 14 15.27 -2.23 0.77
N ASP A 15 15.95 -1.96 -0.36
CA ASP A 15 17.27 -1.34 -0.40
C ASP A 15 17.23 0.20 -0.53
N HIS A 16 16.04 0.80 -0.72
CA HIS A 16 15.86 2.24 -0.87
C HIS A 16 15.20 2.89 0.36
N PRO A 17 15.96 3.25 1.42
CA PRO A 17 15.43 3.90 2.62
C PRO A 17 14.88 5.32 2.37
N ASN A 18 15.08 5.87 1.17
CA ASN A 18 14.57 7.18 0.76
C ASN A 18 13.27 7.11 -0.06
N LEU A 19 12.68 5.93 -0.23
CA LEU A 19 11.47 5.78 -1.02
C LEU A 19 10.27 6.32 -0.25
N ARG A 20 9.81 7.52 -0.65
CA ARG A 20 8.69 8.22 -0.01
C ARG A 20 7.35 7.95 -0.68
N SER A 21 7.34 7.52 -1.94
CA SER A 21 6.10 7.34 -2.71
C SER A 21 6.17 6.07 -3.55
N LEU A 22 5.16 5.21 -3.43
CA LEU A 22 5.05 3.95 -4.14
C LEU A 22 3.65 3.82 -4.72
N ASN A 23 3.55 3.57 -6.02
CA ASN A 23 2.26 3.35 -6.68
C ASN A 23 2.26 2.01 -7.38
N ILE A 24 1.28 1.17 -7.05
CA ILE A 24 1.16 -0.20 -7.53
C ILE A 24 -0.14 -0.32 -8.27
N GLU A 25 -0.03 -0.57 -9.58
CA GLU A 25 -1.17 -0.69 -10.46
C GLU A 25 -1.16 -2.04 -11.18
N ALA A 26 -2.33 -2.70 -11.24
CA ALA A 26 -2.61 -3.89 -12.06
C ALA A 26 -1.57 -5.03 -11.90
N CYS A 27 -0.99 -5.15 -10.71
CA CYS A 27 -0.02 -6.20 -10.42
C CYS A 27 -0.71 -7.42 -9.82
N LYS A 28 -0.19 -8.60 -10.18
CA LYS A 28 -0.60 -9.86 -9.58
C LYS A 28 -0.13 -9.87 -8.13
N TRP A 29 -1.00 -9.41 -7.23
CA TRP A 29 -0.71 -9.28 -5.81
C TRP A 29 -0.62 -10.66 -5.17
N SER A 30 0.44 -10.89 -4.41
CA SER A 30 0.62 -12.10 -3.61
C SER A 30 1.06 -11.67 -2.22
N SER A 31 0.78 -12.48 -1.20
CA SER A 31 1.09 -12.20 0.21
C SER A 31 2.54 -11.80 0.47
N ASP A 32 3.46 -12.23 -0.39
CA ASP A 32 4.88 -11.86 -0.35
C ASP A 32 5.12 -10.36 -0.58
N GLY A 33 4.36 -9.73 -1.48
CA GLY A 33 4.49 -8.29 -1.79
C GLY A 33 4.12 -7.38 -0.62
N MET A 34 3.18 -7.80 0.24
CA MET A 34 2.81 -7.08 1.46
C MET A 34 3.95 -7.06 2.49
N SER A 35 4.69 -8.17 2.62
CA SER A 35 5.80 -8.25 3.57
C SER A 35 6.96 -7.35 3.14
N GLU A 36 7.20 -7.22 1.84
CA GLU A 36 8.21 -6.30 1.30
C GLU A 36 7.82 -4.84 1.54
N ILE A 37 6.55 -4.48 1.33
CA ILE A 37 6.08 -3.12 1.60
C ILE A 37 6.12 -2.79 3.08
N ALA A 38 5.73 -3.72 3.95
CA ALA A 38 5.76 -3.51 5.40
C ALA A 38 7.17 -3.23 5.95
N LYS A 39 8.23 -3.57 5.22
CA LYS A 39 9.63 -3.24 5.57
C LYS A 39 9.99 -1.79 5.22
N LEU A 40 9.21 -1.10 4.38
CA LEU A 40 9.47 0.25 3.90
C LEU A 40 8.99 1.30 4.90
N THR A 41 9.53 1.30 6.13
CA THR A 41 9.07 2.20 7.21
C THR A 41 9.20 3.70 6.90
N GLY A 42 9.98 4.08 5.88
CA GLY A 42 10.13 5.47 5.41
C GLY A 42 9.11 5.95 4.38
N LEU A 43 8.12 5.13 4.03
CA LEU A 43 7.16 5.41 2.96
C LEU A 43 6.11 6.43 3.43
N GLU A 44 5.93 7.51 2.67
CA GLU A 44 4.98 8.60 2.99
C GLU A 44 3.69 8.52 2.14
N ALA A 45 3.75 7.96 0.93
CA ALA A 45 2.60 7.86 0.02
C ALA A 45 2.55 6.48 -0.65
N LEU A 46 1.42 5.78 -0.54
CA LEU A 46 1.20 4.47 -1.12
C LEU A 46 -0.08 4.47 -1.95
N GLY A 47 -0.01 3.94 -3.17
CA GLY A 47 -1.17 3.79 -4.05
C GLY A 47 -1.34 2.35 -4.48
N PHE A 48 -2.57 1.84 -4.41
CA PHE A 48 -2.99 0.57 -4.96
C PHE A 48 -4.08 0.82 -5.98
N ALA A 49 -3.90 0.36 -7.21
CA ALA A 49 -4.87 0.48 -8.28
C ALA A 49 -5.08 -0.86 -9.00
N PHE A 50 -6.32 -1.33 -9.12
CA PHE A 50 -6.63 -2.63 -9.73
C PHE A 50 -5.90 -3.81 -9.07
N VAL A 51 -5.79 -3.75 -7.74
CA VAL A 51 -5.09 -4.77 -6.94
C VAL A 51 -6.09 -5.45 -6.01
N PRO A 52 -6.20 -6.79 -6.03
CA PRO A 52 -7.15 -7.52 -5.19
C PRO A 52 -6.64 -7.67 -3.74
N ILE A 53 -6.36 -6.57 -3.06
CA ILE A 53 -6.00 -6.56 -1.64
C ILE A 53 -7.25 -6.70 -0.76
N THR A 54 -7.11 -7.42 0.36
CA THR A 54 -8.15 -7.59 1.38
C THR A 54 -7.92 -6.69 2.59
N ASP A 55 -8.89 -6.63 3.50
CA ASP A 55 -8.75 -5.94 4.81
C ASP A 55 -7.58 -6.49 5.65
N GLU A 56 -7.35 -7.80 5.64
CA GLU A 56 -6.21 -8.43 6.33
C GLU A 56 -4.86 -7.96 5.78
N ASP A 57 -4.76 -7.85 4.45
CA ASP A 57 -3.57 -7.31 3.80
C ASP A 57 -3.39 -5.84 4.19
N LEU A 58 -4.47 -5.06 4.17
CA LEU A 58 -4.45 -3.65 4.52
C LEU A 58 -3.93 -3.42 5.96
N LEU A 59 -4.35 -4.25 6.91
CA LEU A 59 -3.89 -4.22 8.30
C LEU A 59 -2.37 -4.44 8.43
N ARG A 60 -1.72 -5.14 7.50
CA ARG A 60 -0.25 -5.30 7.53
C ARG A 60 0.50 -4.00 7.26
N LEU A 61 -0.15 -3.02 6.62
CA LEU A 61 0.40 -1.69 6.39
C LEU A 61 0.47 -0.86 7.68
N GLN A 62 -0.12 -1.31 8.79
CA GLN A 62 -0.05 -0.60 10.08
C GLN A 62 1.39 -0.42 10.59
N SER A 63 2.35 -1.23 10.13
CA SER A 63 3.77 -1.07 10.47
C SER A 63 4.42 0.15 9.80
N LEU A 64 3.75 0.75 8.82
CA LEU A 64 4.20 1.95 8.11
C LEU A 64 3.76 3.22 8.84
N ASP A 65 4.34 3.46 10.01
CA ASP A 65 4.02 4.61 10.87
C ASP A 65 4.25 5.96 10.16
N GLY A 66 5.18 5.98 9.19
CA GLY A 66 5.49 7.16 8.36
C GLY A 66 4.49 7.46 7.24
N LEU A 67 3.50 6.59 7.00
CA LEU A 67 2.58 6.73 5.87
C LEU A 67 1.62 7.91 6.11
N ARG A 68 1.54 8.81 5.12
CA ARG A 68 0.72 10.02 5.15
C ARG A 68 -0.38 10.03 4.11
N SER A 69 -0.22 9.29 3.02
CA SER A 69 -1.22 9.16 1.95
C SER A 69 -1.35 7.71 1.54
N LEU A 70 -2.58 7.21 1.50
CA LEU A 70 -2.92 5.90 0.98
C LEU A 70 -4.04 6.05 -0.04
N GLU A 71 -3.81 5.62 -1.28
CA GLU A 71 -4.83 5.61 -2.34
C GLU A 71 -5.21 4.16 -2.66
N LEU A 72 -6.50 3.87 -2.69
CA LEU A 72 -7.05 2.53 -2.90
C LEU A 72 -8.08 2.58 -4.03
N PHE A 73 -7.69 2.23 -5.25
CA PHE A 73 -8.50 2.28 -6.46
C PHE A 73 -8.84 0.86 -6.95
N GLU A 74 -10.11 0.53 -7.16
CA GLU A 74 -10.55 -0.81 -7.62
C GLU A 74 -9.92 -1.95 -6.78
N THR A 75 -10.10 -1.91 -5.47
CA THR A 75 -9.59 -2.91 -4.52
C THR A 75 -10.72 -3.68 -3.84
N ASN A 76 -10.41 -4.82 -3.22
CA ASN A 76 -11.39 -5.64 -2.49
C ASN A 76 -11.45 -5.30 -0.99
N VAL A 77 -10.99 -4.11 -0.62
CA VAL A 77 -11.00 -3.61 0.76
C VAL A 77 -12.39 -3.08 1.09
N THR A 78 -12.90 -3.42 2.26
CA THR A 78 -14.18 -2.90 2.77
C THR A 78 -13.98 -1.60 3.55
N ASP A 79 -15.06 -0.85 3.71
CA ASP A 79 -15.09 0.38 4.51
C ASP A 79 -14.62 0.14 5.95
N ASP A 80 -14.90 -1.05 6.49
CA ASP A 80 -14.47 -1.50 7.82
C ASP A 80 -12.95 -1.65 7.90
N GLY A 81 -12.34 -2.31 6.93
CA GLY A 81 -10.88 -2.43 6.84
C GLY A 81 -10.19 -1.08 6.71
N VAL A 82 -10.76 -0.16 5.92
CA VAL A 82 -10.28 1.22 5.82
C VAL A 82 -10.39 1.95 7.16
N SER A 83 -11.51 1.80 7.88
CA SER A 83 -11.69 2.40 9.19
C SER A 83 -10.68 1.87 10.20
N ALA A 84 -10.48 0.55 10.25
CA ALA A 84 -9.50 -0.09 11.11
C ALA A 84 -8.07 0.41 10.85
N LEU A 85 -7.67 0.54 9.57
CA LEU A 85 -6.36 1.12 9.25
C LEU A 85 -6.28 2.60 9.65
N ARG A 86 -7.36 3.37 9.46
CA ARG A 86 -7.40 4.78 9.87
C ARG A 86 -7.24 4.95 11.38
N GLU A 87 -7.72 4.00 12.17
CA GLU A 87 -7.49 3.96 13.62
C GLU A 87 -6.03 3.64 13.97
N LYS A 88 -5.37 2.77 13.19
CA LYS A 88 -3.95 2.42 13.39
C LYS A 88 -3.00 3.50 12.90
N LEU A 89 -3.32 4.15 11.78
CA LEU A 89 -2.55 5.20 11.15
C LEU A 89 -3.39 6.49 11.06
N PRO A 90 -3.65 7.17 12.19
CA PRO A 90 -4.50 8.36 12.22
C PRO A 90 -3.91 9.56 11.45
N ASN A 91 -2.60 9.55 11.21
CA ASN A 91 -1.91 10.57 10.43
C ASN A 91 -1.91 10.27 8.92
N CYS A 92 -2.54 9.17 8.50
CA CYS A 92 -2.51 8.70 7.13
C CYS A 92 -3.83 9.02 6.42
N ARG A 93 -3.75 9.79 5.33
CA ARG A 93 -4.91 10.16 4.52
C ARG A 93 -5.25 9.03 3.56
N ILE A 94 -6.26 8.24 3.93
CA ILE A 94 -6.77 7.16 3.09
C ILE A 94 -7.82 7.73 2.13
N THR A 95 -7.59 7.55 0.83
CA THR A 95 -8.49 7.98 -0.25
C THR A 95 -8.94 6.75 -1.03
N VAL A 96 -10.23 6.45 -0.93
CA VAL A 96 -10.93 5.46 -1.75
C VAL A 96 -11.77 6.26 -2.74
N PRO A 97 -11.38 6.37 -4.02
CA PRO A 97 -12.24 6.94 -5.04
C PRO A 97 -13.47 6.04 -5.14
N SER A 98 -14.64 6.69 -5.06
CA SER A 98 -15.94 6.05 -4.93
C SER A 98 -16.11 4.87 -5.88
N ARG A 99 -16.49 3.74 -5.29
CA ARG A 99 -16.80 2.46 -5.92
C ARG A 99 -17.94 2.56 -6.92
#